data_AF-A0A2E7DDZ1-F1
#
_entry.id   AF-A0A2E7DDZ1-F1
#
_cell.length_a   1.000
_cell.length_b   1.000
_cell.length_c   1.000
_cell.angle_alpha   90.00
_cell.angle_beta   90.00
_cell.angle_gamma   90.00
#
_symmetry.space_group_name_H-M   'P 1'
#
loop_
_entity.id
_entity.type
_entity.pdbx_description
1 polymer ?
#
loop_
_entity_poly.entity_id
_entity_poly.type
_entity_poly.pdbx_seq_one_letter_code
_entity_poly.pdbx_strand_id
1 'polypeptide(L)'
;MFFEAYEIVPDTGGAGRFRGGNGFVRRFRIEAESAQICLCADRHRTGPPGLAGGLAGQPASYILNPDSEGELPLPSKTPNIDMSKGTVVSLQSPGGGGYGHAGERDRARIAEDVANAYTSESAARKFYDYDPEPN
;
A
#
# COMPACT_ATOMS: atom_id res chain seq x y z
N MET A 1 -19.21 8.21 10.44
CA MET A 1 -18.11 7.41 9.86
C MET A 1 -17.39 6.75 11.01
N PHE A 2 -17.11 5.46 10.91
CA PHE A 2 -16.34 4.69 11.88
C PHE A 2 -15.06 4.16 11.21
N PHE A 3 -13.89 4.36 11.80
CA PHE A 3 -12.62 3.86 11.24
C PHE A 3 -12.41 2.41 11.66
N GLU A 4 -12.24 1.53 10.67
CA GLU A 4 -11.94 0.11 10.87
C GLU A 4 -10.43 -0.15 10.83
N ALA A 5 -9.70 0.60 10.00
CA ALA A 5 -8.24 0.51 9.94
C ALA A 5 -7.59 1.85 9.55
N TYR A 6 -6.43 2.10 10.14
CA TYR A 6 -5.48 3.12 9.67
C TYR A 6 -4.07 2.61 9.92
N GLU A 7 -3.49 1.97 8.91
CA GLU A 7 -2.27 1.18 9.07
C GLU A 7 -1.36 1.28 7.85
N ILE A 8 -0.08 1.01 8.07
CA ILE A 8 0.91 0.89 6.99
C ILE A 8 0.66 -0.42 6.26
N VAL A 9 0.73 -0.39 4.93
CA VAL A 9 0.62 -1.61 4.10
C VAL A 9 2.02 -2.09 3.73
N PRO A 10 2.49 -3.23 4.27
CA PRO A 10 3.82 -3.77 3.97
C PRO A 10 4.03 -4.01 2.48
N ASP A 11 5.28 -4.06 2.04
CA ASP A 11 5.69 -4.45 0.67
C ASP A 11 5.16 -3.54 -0.47
N THR A 12 4.55 -2.41 -0.13
CA THR A 12 4.09 -1.44 -1.12
C THR A 12 5.21 -0.53 -1.60
N GLY A 13 6.22 -0.25 -0.77
CA GLY A 13 7.40 0.51 -1.16
C GLY A 13 8.30 -0.25 -2.14
N GLY A 14 8.76 0.43 -3.19
CA GLY A 14 9.66 -0.14 -4.17
C GLY A 14 11.01 -0.53 -3.56
N ALA A 15 11.50 -1.72 -3.92
CA ALA A 15 12.78 -2.19 -3.44
C ALA A 15 13.95 -1.39 -4.01
N GLY A 16 15.01 -1.21 -3.23
CA GLY A 16 16.24 -0.55 -3.65
C GLY A 16 17.25 -0.49 -2.51
N ARG A 17 18.46 0.01 -2.77
CA ARG A 17 19.44 0.29 -1.70
C ARG A 17 18.79 1.08 -0.56
N PHE A 18 17.99 2.08 -0.93
CA PHE A 18 17.02 2.73 -0.05
C PHE A 18 15.61 2.37 -0.53
N ARG A 19 14.88 1.58 0.25
CA ARG A 19 13.49 1.22 0.00
C ARG A 19 12.61 2.47 -0.05
N GLY A 20 11.66 2.51 -0.98
CA GLY A 20 10.62 3.53 -0.97
C GLY A 20 9.70 3.39 0.25
N GLY A 21 9.12 4.49 0.72
CA GLY A 21 8.16 4.45 1.83
C GLY A 21 6.96 3.58 1.50
N ASN A 22 6.45 2.81 2.47
CA ASN A 22 5.21 2.07 2.27
C ASN A 22 4.02 3.03 2.22
N GLY A 23 3.02 2.65 1.43
CA GLY A 23 1.69 3.23 1.52
C GLY A 23 1.01 2.86 2.84
N PHE A 24 -0.18 3.40 3.02
CA PHE A 24 -1.05 3.14 4.14
C PHE A 24 -2.47 2.97 3.64
N VAL A 25 -3.28 2.23 4.39
CA VAL A 25 -4.70 2.09 4.12
C VAL A 25 -5.50 2.87 5.17
N ARG A 26 -6.55 3.55 4.72
CA ARG A 26 -7.63 4.04 5.57
C ARG A 26 -8.90 3.29 5.19
N ARG A 27 -9.41 2.49 6.13
CA ARG A 27 -10.67 1.75 5.98
C ARG A 27 -11.70 2.34 6.93
N PHE A 28 -12.86 2.72 6.43
CA PHE A 28 -13.92 3.26 7.25
C PHE A 28 -15.30 2.84 6.76
N ARG A 29 -16.24 2.71 7.70
CA ARG A 29 -17.62 2.38 7.44
C ARG A 29 -18.51 3.61 7.55
N ILE A 30 -19.46 3.72 6.63
CA ILE A 30 -20.50 4.75 6.65
C ILE A 30 -21.54 4.38 7.71
N GLU A 31 -21.84 5.32 8.61
CA GLU A 31 -22.83 5.15 9.69
C GLU A 31 -24.09 5.96 9.46
N ALA A 32 -24.04 6.94 8.56
CA ALA A 32 -25.18 7.75 8.18
C ALA A 32 -26.08 6.98 7.21
N GLU A 33 -27.38 7.24 7.25
CA GLU A 33 -28.35 6.63 6.33
C GLU A 33 -28.03 6.93 4.86
N SER A 34 -27.50 8.12 4.59
CA SER A 34 -26.94 8.49 3.29
C SER A 34 -25.64 9.28 3.46
N ALA A 35 -24.70 9.07 2.54
CA ALA A 35 -23.47 9.83 2.41
C ALA A 35 -23.08 9.93 0.94
N GLN A 36 -22.25 10.92 0.60
CA GLN A 36 -21.63 11.02 -0.71
C GLN A 36 -20.16 11.34 -0.54
N ILE A 37 -19.29 10.69 -1.32
CA ILE A 37 -17.87 11.01 -1.35
C ILE A 37 -17.41 11.40 -2.76
N CYS A 38 -16.32 12.15 -2.82
CA CYS A 38 -15.58 12.44 -4.04
C CYS A 38 -14.16 11.90 -3.89
N LEU A 39 -13.77 10.97 -4.76
CA LEU A 39 -12.43 10.41 -4.78
C LEU A 39 -11.55 11.21 -5.75
N CYS A 40 -10.60 11.96 -5.17
CA CYS A 40 -9.61 12.74 -5.90
C CYS A 40 -8.20 12.26 -5.52
N ALA A 41 -7.68 11.29 -6.26
CA ALA A 41 -6.39 10.68 -5.95
C ALA A 41 -5.60 10.30 -7.22
N ASP A 42 -4.34 9.93 -7.07
CA ASP A 42 -3.43 9.65 -8.18
C ASP A 42 -2.70 8.31 -7.98
N ARG A 43 -1.84 7.95 -8.94
CA ARG A 43 -0.97 6.75 -8.88
C ARG A 43 -1.71 5.41 -8.80
N HIS A 44 -2.97 5.31 -9.24
CA HIS A 44 -3.71 4.03 -9.23
C HIS A 44 -3.39 3.11 -10.42
N ARG A 45 -3.01 3.69 -11.58
CA ARG A 45 -2.61 2.90 -12.76
C ARG A 45 -1.12 2.56 -12.74
N THR A 46 -0.30 3.48 -12.25
CA THR A 46 1.15 3.35 -12.20
C THR A 46 1.65 3.90 -10.86
N GLY A 47 2.48 3.11 -10.18
CA GLY A 47 3.11 3.54 -8.94
C GLY A 47 4.20 4.58 -9.16
N PRO A 48 4.66 5.24 -8.08
CA PRO A 48 5.92 5.99 -8.06
C PRO A 48 7.08 5.19 -8.65
N PRO A 49 7.76 5.70 -9.70
CA PRO A 49 8.89 4.99 -10.30
C PRO A 49 10.05 4.97 -9.31
N GLY A 50 10.86 3.91 -9.37
CA GLY A 50 12.15 3.89 -8.71
C GLY A 50 13.18 4.73 -9.47
N LEU A 51 14.33 4.97 -8.83
CA LEU A 51 15.42 5.76 -9.38
C LEU A 51 16.76 5.02 -9.24
N ALA A 52 17.67 5.23 -10.20
CA ALA A 52 19.04 4.70 -10.17
C ALA A 52 19.12 3.18 -9.92
N GLY A 53 18.23 2.39 -10.54
CA GLY A 53 18.17 0.93 -10.37
C GLY A 53 17.21 0.44 -9.29
N GLY A 54 16.55 1.34 -8.56
CA GLY A 54 15.45 1.00 -7.66
C GLY A 54 14.17 0.62 -8.41
N LEU A 55 13.33 -0.21 -7.78
CA LEU A 55 12.05 -0.66 -8.32
C LEU A 55 10.93 0.35 -8.03
N ALA A 56 9.89 0.32 -8.85
CA ALA A 56 8.68 1.11 -8.62
C ALA A 56 7.94 0.64 -7.36
N GLY A 57 7.31 1.58 -6.66
CA GLY A 57 6.35 1.27 -5.60
C GLY A 57 5.03 0.75 -6.19
N GLN A 58 4.23 0.09 -5.35
CA GLN A 58 2.92 -0.38 -5.75
C GLN A 58 1.99 0.82 -6.05
N PRO A 59 1.10 0.69 -7.05
CA PRO A 59 0.03 1.65 -7.28
C PRO A 59 -0.92 1.77 -6.07
N ALA A 60 -1.63 2.89 -6.02
CA ALA A 60 -2.72 3.10 -5.09
C ALA A 60 -3.92 2.20 -5.43
N SER A 61 -4.75 1.87 -4.43
CA SER A 61 -5.96 1.06 -4.61
C SER A 61 -7.14 1.66 -3.85
N TYR A 62 -8.31 1.66 -4.47
CA TYR A 62 -9.54 2.23 -3.92
C TYR A 62 -10.68 1.25 -4.14
N ILE A 63 -11.31 0.80 -3.07
CA ILE A 63 -12.27 -0.29 -3.10
C ILE A 63 -13.44 0.04 -2.16
N LEU A 64 -14.66 -0.20 -2.63
CA LEU A 64 -15.85 -0.26 -1.77
C LEU A 64 -16.13 -1.71 -1.38
N ASN A 65 -16.52 -1.92 -0.13
CA ASN A 65 -16.82 -3.22 0.47
C ASN A 65 -15.72 -4.27 0.19
N PRO A 66 -14.45 -3.97 0.54
CA PRO A 66 -13.34 -4.91 0.30
C PRO A 66 -13.63 -6.25 0.99
N ASP A 67 -13.10 -7.32 0.42
CA ASP A 67 -13.15 -8.67 0.99
C ASP A 67 -14.59 -9.23 1.11
N SER A 68 -15.52 -8.73 0.27
CA SER A 68 -16.93 -9.14 0.26
C SER A 68 -17.45 -9.46 -1.14
N GLU A 69 -18.62 -10.10 -1.26
CA GLU A 69 -19.28 -10.33 -2.56
C GLU A 69 -19.64 -9.02 -3.28
N GLY A 70 -19.79 -7.92 -2.53
CA GLY A 70 -20.11 -6.59 -3.05
C GLY A 70 -18.87 -5.72 -3.32
N GLU A 71 -17.68 -6.32 -3.42
CA GLU A 71 -16.45 -5.60 -3.67
C GLU A 71 -16.51 -4.83 -5.00
N LEU A 72 -16.21 -3.53 -4.94
CA LEU A 72 -16.20 -2.66 -6.11
C LEU A 72 -14.93 -1.80 -6.15
N PRO A 73 -13.97 -2.11 -7.03
CA PRO A 73 -12.83 -1.24 -7.30
C PRO A 73 -13.25 0.07 -7.95
N LEU A 74 -12.62 1.17 -7.55
CA LEU A 74 -12.91 2.51 -8.05
C LEU A 74 -11.73 3.12 -8.82
N PRO A 75 -11.99 3.85 -9.91
CA PRO A 75 -11.00 4.73 -10.52
C PRO A 75 -10.55 5.84 -9.56
N SER A 76 -9.37 6.40 -9.78
CA SER A 76 -8.80 7.39 -8.86
C SER A 76 -9.44 8.79 -8.93
N LYS A 77 -10.30 9.04 -9.91
CA LYS A 77 -11.07 10.28 -10.08
C LYS A 77 -12.54 9.89 -10.26
N THR A 78 -13.28 9.85 -9.16
CA THR A 78 -14.69 9.44 -9.17
C THR A 78 -15.49 10.41 -8.30
N PRO A 79 -16.24 11.35 -8.92
CA PRO A 79 -17.10 12.26 -8.19
C PRO A 79 -18.41 11.56 -7.78
N ASN A 80 -19.11 12.16 -6.81
CA ASN A 80 -20.50 11.87 -6.47
C ASN A 80 -20.79 10.37 -6.22
N ILE A 81 -19.93 9.69 -5.47
CA ILE A 81 -20.16 8.29 -5.09
C ILE A 81 -21.15 8.29 -3.93
N ASP A 82 -22.40 7.95 -4.21
CA ASP A 82 -23.42 7.78 -3.20
C ASP A 82 -23.19 6.49 -2.39
N MET A 83 -23.38 6.59 -1.09
CA MET A 83 -23.15 5.51 -0.13
C MET A 83 -24.32 5.38 0.82
N SER A 84 -24.68 4.14 1.09
CA SER A 84 -25.66 3.79 2.11
C SER A 84 -24.94 3.48 3.42
N LYS A 85 -25.69 3.53 4.52
CA LYS A 85 -25.22 3.01 5.81
C LYS A 85 -24.67 1.59 5.67
N GLY A 86 -23.53 1.34 6.29
CA GLY A 86 -22.85 0.05 6.26
C GLY A 86 -21.83 -0.10 5.13
N THR A 87 -21.84 0.75 4.09
CA THR A 87 -20.78 0.72 3.05
C THR A 87 -19.41 0.92 3.69
N VAL A 88 -18.46 0.04 3.35
CA VAL A 88 -17.05 0.15 3.77
C VAL A 88 -16.25 0.74 2.62
N VAL A 89 -15.42 1.73 2.92
CA VAL A 89 -14.53 2.39 1.96
C VAL A 89 -13.11 2.08 2.37
N SER A 90 -12.32 1.53 1.44
CA SER A 90 -10.89 1.25 1.62
C SER A 90 -10.07 2.07 0.65
N LEU A 91 -9.21 2.94 1.20
CA LEU A 91 -8.33 3.82 0.43
C LEU A 91 -6.88 3.50 0.78
N GLN A 92 -6.19 2.78 -0.10
CA GLN A 92 -4.76 2.51 0.00
C GLN A 92 -3.98 3.54 -0.82
N SER A 93 -3.08 4.27 -0.16
CA SER A 93 -2.13 5.15 -0.83
C SER A 93 -1.03 4.36 -1.55
N PRO A 94 -0.40 4.92 -2.61
CA PRO A 94 0.68 4.23 -3.30
C PRO A 94 1.92 4.12 -2.40
N GLY A 95 2.75 3.11 -2.62
CA GLY A 95 4.10 3.08 -2.05
C GLY A 95 5.07 3.94 -2.87
N GLY A 96 6.09 4.51 -2.22
CA GLY A 96 7.16 5.24 -2.89
C GLY A 96 8.06 4.31 -3.72
N GLY A 97 8.74 4.87 -4.73
CA GLY A 97 9.75 4.13 -5.49
C GLY A 97 11.05 3.98 -4.70
N GLY A 98 11.76 2.88 -4.92
CA GLY A 98 13.08 2.64 -4.33
C GLY A 98 14.17 3.45 -5.03
N TYR A 99 15.31 3.63 -4.35
CA TYR A 99 16.51 4.26 -4.90
C TYR A 99 17.69 3.30 -4.84
N GLY A 100 18.45 3.19 -5.93
CA GLY A 100 19.65 2.33 -5.99
C GLY A 100 19.32 0.85 -6.15
N HIS A 101 20.30 0.04 -6.55
CA HIS A 101 20.10 -1.40 -6.68
C HIS A 101 19.79 -2.08 -5.34
N ALA A 102 18.79 -2.96 -5.32
CA ALA A 102 18.37 -3.66 -4.12
C ALA A 102 19.49 -4.52 -3.48
N GLY A 103 20.36 -5.12 -4.30
CA GLY A 103 21.53 -5.88 -3.82
C GLY A 103 22.59 -5.06 -3.07
N GLU A 104 22.50 -3.73 -3.09
CA GLU A 104 23.37 -2.84 -2.30
C GLU A 104 22.76 -2.46 -0.94
N ARG A 105 21.54 -2.93 -0.62
CA ARG A 105 20.91 -2.66 0.66
C ARG A 105 21.64 -3.42 1.78
N ASP A 106 21.95 -2.70 2.86
CA ASP A 106 22.57 -3.26 4.05
C ASP A 106 21.69 -4.36 4.67
N ARG A 107 22.28 -5.54 4.92
CA ARG A 107 21.61 -6.70 5.55
C ARG A 107 20.98 -6.35 6.89
N ALA A 108 21.62 -5.49 7.70
CA ALA A 108 21.06 -5.06 8.98
C ALA A 108 19.75 -4.26 8.80
N ARG A 109 19.66 -3.43 7.75
CA ARG A 109 18.45 -2.66 7.43
C ARG A 109 17.35 -3.53 6.83
N ILE A 110 17.71 -4.61 6.14
CA ILE A 110 16.73 -5.60 5.67
C ILE A 110 16.13 -6.35 6.88
N ALA A 111 16.97 -6.80 7.81
CA ALA A 111 16.51 -7.43 9.05
C ALA A 111 15.62 -6.49 9.89
N GLU A 112 15.97 -5.21 9.98
CA GLU A 112 15.15 -4.18 10.63
C GLU A 112 13.79 -3.97 9.94
N ASP A 113 13.75 -3.90 8.60
CA ASP A 113 12.48 -3.79 7.86
C ASP A 113 11.57 -5.01 8.11
N VAL A 114 12.15 -6.22 8.19
CA VAL A 114 11.41 -7.45 8.48
C VAL A 114 10.91 -7.46 9.92
N ALA A 115 11.76 -7.14 10.89
CA ALA A 115 11.40 -7.07 12.30
C ALA A 115 10.28 -6.05 12.59
N ASN A 116 10.26 -4.93 11.84
CA ASN A 116 9.23 -3.89 11.94
C ASN A 116 8.04 -4.11 10.99
N ALA A 117 7.96 -5.27 10.31
CA ALA A 117 6.91 -5.61 9.35
C ALA A 117 6.72 -4.59 8.21
N TYR A 118 7.74 -3.83 7.85
CA TYR A 118 7.72 -2.99 6.65
C TYR A 118 7.96 -3.79 5.37
N THR A 119 8.71 -4.88 5.48
CA THR A 119 8.95 -5.81 4.39
C THR A 119 8.70 -7.21 4.91
N SER A 120 7.86 -7.99 4.23
CA SER A 120 7.66 -9.39 4.61
C SER A 120 8.91 -10.21 4.32
N GLU A 121 9.09 -11.35 5.00
CA GLU A 121 10.21 -12.25 4.70
C GLU A 121 10.22 -12.72 3.24
N SER A 122 9.04 -12.94 2.66
CA SER A 122 8.92 -13.36 1.26
C SER A 122 9.38 -12.26 0.30
N ALA A 123 9.03 -10.99 0.56
CA ALA A 123 9.52 -9.85 -0.18
C ALA A 123 11.03 -9.64 0.04
N ALA A 124 11.52 -9.85 1.27
CA ALA A 124 12.94 -9.73 1.60
C ALA A 124 13.78 -10.75 0.81
N ARG A 125 13.37 -12.02 0.79
CA ARG A 125 13.99 -13.07 -0.03
C ARG A 125 13.96 -12.72 -1.52
N LYS A 126 12.80 -12.31 -2.02
CA LYS A 126 12.59 -12.03 -3.45
C LYS A 126 13.40 -10.84 -3.96
N PHE A 127 13.43 -9.74 -3.22
CA PHE A 127 13.99 -8.48 -3.71
C PHE A 127 15.40 -8.17 -3.22
N TYR A 128 15.80 -8.75 -2.08
CA TYR A 128 17.08 -8.45 -1.44
C TYR A 128 17.99 -9.66 -1.24
N ASP A 129 17.59 -10.86 -1.71
CA ASP A 129 18.34 -12.11 -1.49
C ASP A 129 18.66 -12.34 0.00
N TYR A 130 17.67 -12.00 0.85
CA TYR A 130 17.77 -12.11 2.29
C TYR A 130 17.34 -13.50 2.74
N ASP A 131 18.27 -14.22 3.35
CA ASP A 131 17.99 -15.43 4.13
C ASP A 131 18.23 -15.09 5.61
N PRO A 132 17.23 -15.27 6.49
CA PRO A 132 17.46 -15.17 7.93
C PRO A 132 18.45 -16.27 8.33
N GLU A 133 19.53 -15.90 9.01
CA GLU A 133 20.46 -16.88 9.60
C GLU A 133 19.67 -17.88 10.46
N PRO A 134 19.98 -19.18 10.39
CA PRO A 134 19.34 -20.16 11.26
C PRO A 134 19.68 -19.82 12.72
N ASN A 135 18.64 -19.65 13.54
CA ASN A 135 18.76 -19.56 14.99
C ASN A 135 19.46 -20.79 15.59
#